data_AF-A0A2M8N4N3-F1
#
_entry.id   AF-A0A2M8N4N3-F1
#
_cell.length_a   1.000
_cell.length_b   1.000
_cell.length_c   1.000
_cell.angle_alpha   90.00
_cell.angle_beta   90.00
_cell.angle_gamma   90.00
#
_symmetry.space_group_name_H-M   'P 1'
#
loop_
_entity.id
_entity.type
_entity.pdbx_description
1 polymer ?
#
loop_
_entity_poly.entity_id
_entity_poly.type
_entity_poly.pdbx_seq_one_letter_code
_entity_poly.pdbx_strand_id
1 'polypeptide(L)'
;AAAEAMGMFYRLRSREQVKNDANVFCVSKYCFPQTLDVLKVHAEPLGIVLEVVDPTEMQFTEKMFGVLLQYPDVNGEVRDNALVIRAAKDNGLFVAVATDLLSLTLLT
;
A
#
# COMPACT_ATOMS: atom_id res chain seq x y z
N ALA A 1 2.43 12.38 -2.33
CA ALA A 1 2.01 11.39 -3.35
C ALA A 1 1.50 10.09 -2.72
N ALA A 2 2.31 9.35 -1.94
CA ALA A 2 1.86 8.11 -1.30
C ALA A 2 0.60 8.30 -0.42
N ALA A 3 0.56 9.34 0.41
CA ALA A 3 -0.62 9.69 1.21
C ALA A 3 -1.85 10.09 0.36
N GLU A 4 -1.64 10.69 -0.81
CA GLU A 4 -2.73 10.99 -1.74
C GLU A 4 -3.28 9.71 -2.39
N ALA A 5 -2.41 8.75 -2.72
CA ALA A 5 -2.84 7.43 -3.19
C ALA A 5 -3.67 6.71 -2.12
N MET A 6 -3.22 6.73 -0.86
CA MET A 6 -3.98 6.21 0.28
C MET A 6 -5.35 6.91 0.40
N GLY A 7 -5.39 8.24 0.35
CA GLY A 7 -6.63 9.02 0.41
C GLY A 7 -7.57 8.75 -0.75
N MET A 8 -7.04 8.58 -1.96
CA MET A 8 -7.78 8.20 -3.16
C MET A 8 -8.40 6.80 -2.98
N PHE A 9 -7.62 5.81 -2.56
CA PHE A 9 -8.13 4.44 -2.34
C PHE A 9 -9.19 4.40 -1.24
N TYR A 10 -9.00 5.16 -0.15
CA TYR A 10 -9.97 5.25 0.94
C TYR A 10 -11.34 5.78 0.47
N ARG A 11 -11.34 6.73 -0.47
CA ARG A 11 -12.56 7.29 -1.09
C ARG A 11 -13.18 6.38 -2.14
N LEU A 12 -12.38 5.55 -2.80
CA LEU A 12 -12.81 4.62 -3.84
C LEU A 12 -13.22 3.24 -3.30
N ARG A 13 -13.23 3.06 -1.97
CA ARG A 13 -13.72 1.83 -1.33
C ARG A 13 -15.08 1.42 -1.89
N SER A 14 -15.21 0.14 -2.20
CA SER A 14 -16.46 -0.45 -2.65
C SER A 14 -17.53 -0.32 -1.55
N ARG A 15 -18.81 -0.45 -1.92
CA ARG A 15 -19.91 -0.45 -0.94
C ARG A 15 -19.75 -1.54 0.11
N GLU A 16 -19.20 -2.69 -0.27
CA GLU A 16 -18.91 -3.81 0.61
C GLU A 16 -17.78 -3.48 1.60
N GLN A 17 -16.68 -2.90 1.12
CA GLN A 17 -15.58 -2.42 1.97
C GLN A 17 -16.04 -1.36 2.97
N VAL A 18 -16.93 -0.45 2.56
CA VAL A 18 -17.52 0.53 3.48
C VAL A 18 -18.39 -0.16 4.54
N LYS A 19 -19.22 -1.13 4.15
CA LYS A 19 -20.06 -1.90 5.07
C LYS A 19 -19.23 -2.73 6.06
N ASN A 20 -18.10 -3.27 5.61
CA ASN A 20 -17.20 -4.07 6.43
C ASN A 20 -16.23 -3.22 7.27
N ASP A 21 -16.37 -1.89 7.24
CA ASP A 21 -15.50 -0.95 7.96
C ASP A 21 -14.02 -1.16 7.61
N ALA A 22 -13.72 -1.21 6.31
CA ALA A 22 -12.39 -1.44 5.79
C ALA A 22 -11.50 -0.21 5.96
N ASN A 23 -10.88 -0.04 7.12
CA ASN A 23 -10.06 1.11 7.51
C ASN A 23 -8.55 0.83 7.56
N VAL A 24 -8.10 -0.36 7.16
CA VAL A 24 -6.69 -0.75 7.18
C VAL A 24 -6.01 -0.49 5.83
N PHE A 25 -4.87 0.17 5.87
CA PHE A 25 -3.99 0.39 4.72
C PHE A 25 -2.65 -0.31 4.96
N CYS A 26 -2.31 -1.27 4.09
CA CYS A 26 -1.08 -2.05 4.23
C CYS A 26 0.08 -1.30 3.59
N VAL A 27 1.20 -1.22 4.31
CA VAL A 27 2.40 -0.52 3.86
C VAL A 27 3.57 -1.48 3.96
N SER A 28 4.33 -1.63 2.86
CA SER A 28 5.58 -2.39 2.90
C SER A 28 6.52 -1.80 3.94
N LYS A 29 7.08 -2.65 4.82
CA LYS A 29 8.15 -2.24 5.75
C LYS A 29 9.41 -1.72 5.06
N TYR A 30 9.55 -1.98 3.76
CA TYR A 30 10.66 -1.51 2.94
C TYR A 30 10.39 -0.17 2.24
N CYS A 31 9.26 0.48 2.51
CA CYS A 31 9.06 1.89 2.16
C CYS A 31 10.04 2.79 2.93
N PHE A 32 10.37 3.94 2.35
CA PHE A 32 11.23 4.91 3.04
C PHE A 32 10.59 5.42 4.35
N PRO A 33 11.36 5.61 5.43
CA PRO A 33 10.84 6.05 6.73
C PRO A 33 10.03 7.35 6.65
N GLN A 34 10.51 8.34 5.89
CA GLN A 34 9.81 9.60 5.69
C GLN A 34 8.47 9.44 4.96
N THR A 35 8.34 8.45 4.07
CA THR A 35 7.06 8.12 3.43
C THR A 35 6.07 7.60 4.46
N LEU A 36 6.54 6.73 5.35
CA LEU A 36 5.72 6.20 6.44
C LEU A 36 5.29 7.30 7.41
N ASP A 37 6.17 8.25 7.75
CA ASP A 37 5.82 9.36 8.63
C ASP A 37 4.74 10.28 8.02
N VAL A 38 4.86 10.59 6.73
CA VAL A 38 3.80 11.32 6.00
C VAL A 38 2.49 10.54 5.99
N LEU A 39 2.53 9.22 5.76
CA LEU A 39 1.32 8.39 5.81
C LEU A 39 0.64 8.44 7.18
N LYS A 40 1.40 8.31 8.27
CA LYS A 40 0.87 8.35 9.64
C LYS A 40 0.11 9.63 9.92
N VAL A 41 0.70 10.78 9.60
CA VAL A 41 0.09 12.10 9.83
C VAL A 41 -1.21 12.26 9.02
N HIS A 42 -1.28 11.72 7.82
CA HIS A 42 -2.49 11.77 7.00
C HIS A 42 -3.54 10.72 7.40
N ALA A 43 -3.12 9.58 7.94
CA ALA A 43 -4.00 8.48 8.34
C ALA A 43 -4.74 8.77 9.65
N GLU A 44 -4.04 9.37 10.63
CA GLU A 44 -4.57 9.70 11.97
C GLU A 44 -5.91 10.45 11.97
N PRO A 45 -6.08 11.59 11.26
CA PRO A 45 -7.35 12.33 11.27
C PRO A 45 -8.50 11.59 10.58
N LEU A 46 -8.20 10.58 9.76
CA LEU A 46 -9.20 9.76 9.07
C LEU A 46 -9.53 8.45 9.81
N GLY A 47 -8.83 8.17 10.92
CA GLY A 47 -8.95 6.89 11.64
C GLY A 47 -8.47 5.69 10.81
N ILE A 48 -7.58 5.92 9.84
CA ILE A 48 -7.00 4.85 9.02
C ILE A 48 -5.91 4.17 9.84
N VAL A 49 -5.95 2.84 9.87
CA VAL A 49 -4.92 2.02 10.53
C VAL A 49 -3.87 1.66 9.50
N LEU A 50 -2.61 2.02 9.76
CA LEU A 50 -1.48 1.61 8.93
C LEU A 50 -0.92 0.29 9.44
N GLU A 51 -0.99 -0.74 8.60
CA GLU A 51 -0.36 -2.03 8.88
C GLU A 51 0.98 -2.11 8.14
N VAL A 52 2.08 -2.00 8.88
CA VAL A 52 3.43 -2.04 8.32
C VAL A 52 3.97 -3.46 8.42
N VAL A 53 4.19 -4.12 7.28
CA VAL A 53 4.52 -5.56 7.24
C VAL A 53 5.42 -5.88 6.04
N ASP A 54 6.10 -7.03 6.09
CA ASP A 54 6.77 -7.58 4.92
C ASP A 54 5.73 -7.89 3.82
N PRO A 55 5.91 -7.46 2.57
CA PRO A 55 5.02 -7.83 1.48
C PRO A 55 4.75 -9.34 1.40
N THR A 56 5.76 -10.18 1.64
CA THR A 56 5.63 -11.65 1.55
C THR A 56 4.77 -12.26 2.67
N GLU A 57 4.55 -11.52 3.76
CA GLU A 57 3.79 -11.94 4.93
C GLU A 57 2.43 -11.23 5.03
N MET A 58 2.06 -10.40 4.05
CA MET A 58 0.78 -9.68 4.03
C MET A 58 -0.40 -10.66 4.02
N GLN A 59 -1.29 -10.52 5.00
CA GLN A 59 -2.54 -11.27 5.08
C GLN A 59 -3.71 -10.37 4.70
N PHE A 60 -4.33 -10.63 3.56
CA PHE A 60 -5.45 -9.80 3.09
C PHE A 60 -6.75 -10.14 3.82
N THR A 61 -7.40 -9.12 4.37
CA THR A 61 -8.67 -9.24 5.10
C THR A 61 -9.70 -8.25 4.56
N GLU A 62 -10.97 -8.47 4.87
CA GLU A 62 -12.07 -7.55 4.51
C GLU A 62 -11.97 -6.18 5.18
N LYS A 63 -11.07 -6.01 6.15
CA LYS A 63 -10.78 -4.74 6.82
C LYS A 63 -9.81 -3.86 6.03
N MET A 64 -9.20 -4.39 4.98
CA MET A 64 -8.22 -3.68 4.18
C MET A 64 -8.85 -3.00 2.97
N PHE A 65 -8.27 -1.88 2.55
CA PHE A 65 -8.72 -1.17 1.34
C PHE A 65 -7.61 -0.91 0.32
N GLY A 66 -6.35 -1.03 0.72
CA GLY A 66 -5.25 -0.83 -0.22
C GLY A 66 -3.88 -1.20 0.34
N VAL A 67 -2.92 -1.24 -0.59
CA VAL A 67 -1.54 -1.62 -0.35
C VAL A 67 -0.59 -0.60 -0.97
N LEU A 68 0.47 -0.22 -0.24
CA LEU A 68 1.60 0.53 -0.75
C LEU A 68 2.88 -0.32 -0.75
N LEU A 69 3.50 -0.43 -1.91
CA LEU A 69 4.81 -1.07 -2.11
C LEU A 69 5.85 -0.03 -2.52
N GLN A 70 7.13 -0.39 -2.41
CA GLN A 70 8.27 0.44 -2.80
C GLN A 70 9.14 -0.33 -3.79
N TYR A 71 9.60 0.33 -4.87
CA TYR A 71 10.37 -0.33 -5.93
C TYR A 71 11.35 0.63 -6.66
N PRO A 72 12.67 0.42 -6.63
CA PRO A 72 13.41 -0.42 -5.69
C PRO A 72 13.17 0.03 -4.25
N ASP A 73 13.43 -0.88 -3.30
CA ASP A 73 13.12 -0.64 -1.90
C ASP A 73 14.17 0.24 -1.18
N VAL A 74 13.94 0.56 0.11
CA VAL A 74 14.85 1.40 0.90
C VAL A 74 16.28 0.84 1.00
N ASN A 75 16.47 -0.47 0.82
CA ASN A 75 17.76 -1.15 0.82
C ASN A 75 18.35 -1.28 -0.60
N GLY A 76 17.66 -0.76 -1.61
CA GLY A 76 18.02 -0.89 -3.02
C GLY A 76 17.64 -2.22 -3.64
N GLU A 77 16.84 -3.05 -2.97
CA GLU A 77 16.46 -4.36 -3.50
C GLU A 77 15.35 -4.25 -4.54
N VAL A 78 15.50 -5.02 -5.62
CA VAL A 78 14.50 -5.20 -6.68
C VAL A 78 13.73 -6.48 -6.37
N ARG A 79 12.60 -6.33 -5.68
CA ARG A 79 11.72 -7.46 -5.32
C ARG A 79 10.68 -7.71 -6.41
N ASP A 80 10.40 -8.98 -6.69
CA ASP A 80 9.24 -9.35 -7.50
C ASP A 80 7.97 -9.18 -6.65
N ASN A 81 7.17 -8.19 -7.01
CA ASN A 81 5.93 -7.84 -6.33
C ASN A 81 4.69 -8.47 -6.98
N ALA A 82 4.84 -9.24 -8.07
CA ALA A 82 3.71 -9.72 -8.89
C ALA A 82 2.74 -10.58 -8.10
N LEU A 83 3.24 -11.49 -7.27
CA LEU A 83 2.41 -12.38 -6.43
C LEU A 83 1.59 -11.58 -5.42
N VAL A 84 2.21 -10.61 -4.74
CA VAL A 84 1.54 -9.77 -3.75
C VAL A 84 0.49 -8.86 -4.41
N ILE A 85 0.82 -8.28 -5.57
CA ILE A 85 -0.09 -7.41 -6.31
C ILE A 85 -1.31 -8.22 -6.76
N ARG A 86 -1.09 -9.44 -7.27
CA ARG A 86 -2.16 -10.33 -7.69
C ARG A 86 -3.06 -10.70 -6.50
N ALA A 87 -2.48 -11.16 -5.39
CA ALA A 87 -3.23 -11.53 -4.21
C ALA A 87 -4.04 -10.34 -3.63
N ALA A 88 -3.48 -9.13 -3.61
CA ALA A 88 -4.20 -7.94 -3.19
C ALA A 88 -5.39 -7.62 -4.12
N LYS A 89 -5.18 -7.68 -5.44
CA LYS A 89 -6.23 -7.44 -6.44
C LYS A 89 -7.34 -8.50 -6.40
N ASP A 90 -6.99 -9.76 -6.19
CA ASP A 90 -7.95 -10.85 -6.04
C ASP A 90 -8.86 -10.64 -4.82
N ASN A 91 -8.40 -9.88 -3.81
CA ASN A 91 -9.17 -9.43 -2.64
C ASN A 91 -9.83 -8.05 -2.83
N GLY A 92 -9.87 -7.51 -4.06
CA GLY A 92 -10.51 -6.23 -4.35
C GLY A 92 -9.79 -5.00 -3.78
N LEU A 93 -8.51 -5.13 -3.43
CA LEU A 93 -7.69 -4.03 -2.91
C LEU A 93 -7.03 -3.25 -4.04
N PHE A 94 -6.91 -1.94 -3.84
CA PHE A 94 -6.08 -1.10 -4.70
C PHE A 94 -4.60 -1.23 -4.32
N VAL A 95 -3.72 -1.18 -5.30
CA VAL A 95 -2.27 -1.25 -5.07
C VAL A 95 -1.59 -0.03 -5.67
N ALA A 96 -0.78 0.65 -4.86
CA ALA A 96 0.13 1.70 -5.29
C ALA A 96 1.58 1.21 -5.14
N VAL A 97 2.43 1.56 -6.11
CA VAL A 97 3.87 1.30 -6.05
C VAL A 97 4.58 2.64 -6.10
N ALA A 98 5.24 3.01 -5.00
CA ALA A 98 6.16 4.13 -4.98
C ALA A 98 7.45 3.70 -5.67
N THR A 99 7.75 4.29 -6.83
CA THR A 99 8.83 3.84 -7.70
C THR A 99 9.76 4.97 -8.14
N ASP A 100 11.01 4.60 -8.40
CA ASP A 100 11.99 5.47 -9.04
C ASP A 100 11.84 5.44 -10.56
N LEU A 101 11.58 6.59 -11.17
CA LEU A 101 11.33 6.69 -12.62
C LEU A 101 12.55 6.31 -13.48
N LEU A 102 13.77 6.54 -13.01
CA LEU A 102 14.98 6.16 -13.73
C LEU A 102 15.16 4.65 -13.72
N SER A 103 14.89 4.00 -12.59
CA SER A 103 14.94 2.53 -12.47
C SER A 103 13.98 1.83 -13.43
N LEU A 104 12.79 2.41 -13.68
CA LEU A 104 11.79 1.88 -14.61
C LEU A 104 12.23 1.93 -16.08
N THR A 105 13.33 2.62 -16.41
CA THR A 105 13.89 2.55 -17.76
C THR A 105 14.59 1.20 -18.02
N LEU A 106 14.93 0.47 -16.96
CA LEU A 106 15.63 -0.82 -17.01
C LEU A 106 14.78 -1.97 -16.47
N LEU A 107 13.91 -1.68 -15.50
CA LEU A 107 13.13 -2.65 -14.76
C LEU A 107 11.66 -2.66 -15.24
N THR A 108 11.09 -3.84 -15.44
CA THR A 108 9.69 -4.08 -15.86
C THR A 108 9.05 -5.20 -15.06
#